data_AF-A0A061QIC4-F1
#
_entry.id   AF-A0A061QIC4-F1
#
_cell.length_a   1.000
_cell.length_b   1.000
_cell.length_c   1.000
_cell.angle_alpha   90.00
_cell.angle_beta   90.00
_cell.angle_gamma   90.00
#
_symmetry.space_group_name_H-M   'P 1'
#
loop_
_entity.id
_entity.type
_entity.pdbx_description
1 polymer ?
#
loop_
_entity_poly.entity_id
_entity_poly.type
_entity_poly.pdbx_seq_one_letter_code
_entity_poly.pdbx_strand_id
1 'polypeptide(L)'
;MTLSYDVEFRGHTFSLACMHVNGVRDLVRFPLDACSSDEKLMRSDGAPSGLPSPRPTGADGEEAVAGFSLDRTCSAGNVAMVFFPSNPEPQVWFQDLGCRWSYVAPTFTEYFRLLAMYRGVPNWQYAFTEHGMDPVAEQWAWFLCPDRLKIGRAPRRGTIDAKGPVGSL
;
A
#
# COMPACT_ATOMS: atom_id res chain seq x y z
N MET A 1 -15.51 -9.87 1.68
CA MET A 1 -15.62 -10.50 0.35
C MET A 1 -14.27 -11.08 -0.01
N THR A 2 -14.22 -12.34 -0.44
CA THR A 2 -12.97 -13.01 -0.85
C THR A 2 -13.14 -13.52 -2.27
N LEU A 3 -12.14 -13.28 -3.11
CA LEU A 3 -12.09 -13.80 -4.47
C LEU A 3 -10.68 -14.34 -4.73
N SER A 4 -10.58 -15.65 -4.92
CA SER A 4 -9.33 -16.35 -5.18
C SER A 4 -9.20 -16.71 -6.66
N TYR A 5 -7.97 -16.70 -7.16
CA TYR A 5 -7.63 -17.09 -8.51
C TYR A 5 -6.61 -18.22 -8.45
N ASP A 6 -6.96 -19.33 -9.08
CA ASP A 6 -6.08 -20.48 -9.20
C ASP A 6 -5.69 -20.67 -10.67
N VAL A 7 -4.46 -21.11 -10.91
CA VAL A 7 -3.96 -21.47 -12.24
C VAL A 7 -3.69 -22.96 -12.25
N GLU A 8 -4.29 -23.65 -13.21
CA GLU A 8 -3.95 -25.04 -13.50
C GLU A 8 -2.83 -25.08 -14.54
N PHE A 9 -1.72 -25.72 -14.18
CA PHE A 9 -0.60 -25.94 -15.08
C PHE A 9 -0.10 -27.38 -14.94
N ARG A 10 -0.12 -28.12 -16.06
CA ARG A 10 0.30 -29.54 -16.13
C ARG A 10 -0.41 -30.44 -15.10
N GLY A 11 -1.70 -30.22 -14.87
CA GLY A 11 -2.51 -31.00 -13.92
C GLY A 11 -2.28 -30.65 -12.45
N HIS A 12 -1.48 -29.63 -12.15
CA HIS A 12 -1.32 -29.07 -10.81
C HIS A 12 -1.98 -27.71 -10.72
N THR A 13 -2.78 -27.50 -9.67
CA THR A 13 -3.43 -26.22 -9.38
C THR A 13 -2.58 -25.42 -8.41
N PHE A 14 -2.28 -24.18 -8.77
CA PHE A 14 -1.51 -23.24 -7.96
C PHE A 14 -2.38 -22.02 -7.63
N SER A 15 -2.47 -21.69 -6.34
CA SER A 15 -3.11 -20.44 -5.89
C SER A 15 -2.26 -19.26 -6.34
N LEU A 16 -2.76 -18.50 -7.30
CA LEU A 16 -2.05 -17.37 -7.89
C LEU A 16 -2.28 -16.09 -7.08
N ALA A 17 -3.53 -15.84 -6.68
CA ALA A 17 -3.92 -14.57 -6.10
C ALA A 17 -5.16 -14.70 -5.22
N CYS A 18 -5.24 -13.83 -4.21
CA CYS A 18 -6.40 -13.74 -3.33
C CYS A 18 -6.71 -12.26 -3.07
N MET A 19 -7.91 -11.87 -3.45
CA MET A 19 -8.47 -10.56 -3.15
C MET A 19 -9.39 -10.69 -1.94
N HIS A 20 -9.01 -10.11 -0.81
CA HIS A 20 -9.87 -10.03 0.36
C HIS A 20 -10.11 -8.59 0.77
N VAL A 21 -11.36 -8.26 1.07
CA VAL A 21 -11.74 -7.00 1.73
C VAL A 21 -12.73 -7.32 2.84
N ASN A 22 -12.47 -6.79 4.03
CA ASN A 22 -13.33 -6.92 5.19
C ASN A 22 -14.75 -6.41 4.88
N GLY A 23 -15.77 -7.10 5.39
CA GLY A 23 -17.12 -6.55 5.40
C GLY A 23 -17.21 -5.38 6.38
N VAL A 24 -18.19 -4.49 6.21
CA VAL A 24 -18.37 -3.31 7.10
C VAL A 24 -18.47 -3.72 8.57
N ARG A 25 -19.09 -4.87 8.86
CA ARG A 25 -19.25 -5.42 10.22
C ARG A 25 -17.93 -5.95 10.82
N ASP A 26 -16.97 -6.28 9.97
CA ASP A 26 -15.68 -6.86 10.33
C ASP A 26 -14.55 -5.82 10.32
N LEU A 27 -14.87 -4.55 10.05
CA LEU A 27 -13.91 -3.46 10.10
C LEU A 27 -13.46 -3.23 11.54
N VAL A 28 -12.20 -3.55 11.82
CA VAL A 28 -11.57 -3.33 13.12
C VAL A 28 -10.78 -2.04 13.06
N ARG A 29 -10.94 -1.21 14.09
CA ARG A 29 -10.11 -0.01 14.26
C ARG A 29 -8.65 -0.42 14.39
N PHE A 30 -7.81 0.12 13.52
CA PHE A 30 -6.38 -0.11 13.52
C PHE A 30 -5.69 0.96 14.39
N PRO A 31 -4.84 0.56 15.35
CA PRO A 31 -4.00 1.51 16.06
C PRO A 31 -2.95 2.08 15.11
N LEU A 32 -3.12 3.35 14.71
CA LEU A 32 -2.24 4.03 13.76
C LEU A 32 -0.77 4.06 14.21
N ASP A 33 -0.55 4.05 15.53
CA ASP A 33 0.77 4.03 16.16
C ASP A 33 1.41 2.63 16.24
N ALA A 34 0.64 1.58 15.94
CA ALA A 34 1.14 0.22 16.05
C ALA A 34 1.97 -0.14 14.82
N CYS A 35 3.15 -0.68 15.09
CA CYS A 35 3.89 -1.47 14.13
C CYS A 35 3.18 -2.79 13.86
N SER A 36 3.32 -3.30 12.63
CA SER A 36 2.97 -4.68 12.29
C SER A 36 3.49 -5.65 13.35
N SER A 37 2.66 -6.63 13.72
CA SER A 37 2.82 -7.50 14.89
C SER A 37 4.18 -8.22 15.01
N ASP A 38 4.93 -8.36 13.92
CA ASP A 38 6.25 -9.01 13.90
C ASP A 38 7.34 -8.22 14.65
N GLU A 39 7.27 -6.88 14.67
CA GLU A 39 8.27 -6.09 15.42
C GLU A 39 8.06 -6.14 16.94
N LYS A 40 6.86 -6.55 17.39
CA LYS A 40 6.56 -6.67 18.82
C LYS A 40 7.38 -7.78 19.50
N LEU A 41 7.93 -8.71 18.72
CA LEU A 41 8.84 -9.75 19.20
C LEU A 41 10.31 -9.30 19.21
N MET A 42 10.67 -8.24 18.48
CA MET A 42 12.05 -7.75 18.34
C MET A 42 12.33 -6.48 19.17
N ARG A 43 11.31 -5.73 19.60
CA ARG A 43 11.44 -4.50 20.41
C ARG A 43 11.67 -4.74 21.92
N SER A 44 12.55 -5.66 22.30
CA SER A 44 12.94 -5.80 23.72
C SER A 44 14.07 -4.88 24.16
N ASP A 45 14.79 -4.20 23.27
CA ASP A 45 15.90 -3.32 23.65
C ASP A 45 15.87 -1.97 22.92
N GLY A 46 16.09 -0.90 23.70
CA GLY A 46 15.92 0.53 23.40
C GLY A 46 16.12 0.97 21.95
N ALA A 47 15.04 1.53 21.36
CA ALA A 47 15.06 2.07 20.00
C ALA A 47 15.74 3.47 19.94
N PRO A 48 16.64 3.72 18.98
CA PRO A 48 17.23 5.04 18.75
C PRO A 48 16.22 6.02 18.11
N SER A 49 16.33 7.28 18.52
CA SER A 49 15.46 8.43 18.26
C SER A 49 15.55 9.02 16.84
N GLY A 50 15.39 8.18 15.81
CA GLY A 50 15.41 8.60 14.39
C GLY A 50 14.38 7.91 13.49
N LEU A 51 13.41 7.18 14.06
CA LEU A 51 12.36 6.53 13.27
C LEU A 51 11.34 7.57 12.75
N PRO A 52 10.90 7.46 11.49
CA PRO A 52 9.81 8.28 10.94
C PRO A 52 8.55 8.11 11.80
N SER A 53 7.71 9.15 11.81
CA SER A 53 6.48 9.18 12.60
C SER A 53 5.67 7.89 12.39
N PRO A 54 5.23 7.22 13.46
CA PRO A 54 4.49 5.97 13.33
C PRO A 54 3.10 6.19 12.72
N ARG A 55 2.65 7.44 12.57
CA ARG A 55 1.35 7.79 12.00
C ARG A 55 1.47 8.23 10.54
N PRO A 56 0.45 7.93 9.72
CA PRO A 56 0.33 8.52 8.39
C PRO A 56 0.09 10.04 8.51
N THR A 57 0.81 10.80 7.69
CA THR A 57 0.74 12.26 7.62
C THR A 57 0.08 12.68 6.32
N GLY A 58 -1.00 13.45 6.40
CA GLY A 58 -1.71 13.97 5.24
C GLY A 58 -0.90 15.00 4.46
N ALA A 59 -1.41 15.41 3.29
CA ALA A 59 -0.76 16.42 2.45
C ALA A 59 -0.51 17.77 3.17
N ASP A 60 -1.38 18.10 4.12
CA ASP A 60 -1.32 19.34 4.91
C ASP A 60 -0.41 19.22 6.15
N GLY A 61 0.32 18.11 6.31
CA GLY A 61 1.14 17.85 7.50
C GLY A 61 0.33 17.37 8.71
N GLU A 62 -0.96 17.11 8.54
CA GLU A 62 -1.86 16.66 9.60
C GLU A 62 -1.66 15.18 9.93
N GLU A 63 -1.72 14.86 11.23
CA GLU A 63 -1.72 13.48 11.68
C GLU A 63 -3.11 12.86 11.54
N ALA A 64 -3.13 11.58 11.16
CA ALA A 64 -4.35 10.80 11.09
C ALA A 64 -5.04 10.65 12.47
N VAL A 65 -6.36 10.75 12.47
CA VAL A 65 -7.22 10.65 13.68
C VAL A 65 -7.69 9.22 13.94
N ALA A 66 -7.99 8.49 12.87
CA ALA A 66 -8.47 7.11 12.97
C ALA A 66 -8.07 6.29 11.74
N GLY A 67 -7.79 5.01 11.98
CA GLY A 67 -7.53 4.01 10.95
C GLY A 67 -8.46 2.80 11.12
N PHE A 68 -8.90 2.20 10.03
CA PHE A 68 -9.66 0.94 10.02
C PHE A 68 -9.04 -0.04 9.05
N SER A 69 -8.74 -1.26 9.51
CA SER A 69 -8.10 -2.28 8.68
C SER A 69 -9.07 -2.77 7.59
N LEU A 70 -8.64 -2.70 6.34
CA LEU A 70 -9.42 -3.12 5.17
C LEU A 70 -9.22 -4.59 4.81
N ASP A 71 -8.06 -5.15 5.13
CA ASP A 71 -7.73 -6.55 4.87
C ASP A 71 -6.94 -7.11 6.04
N ARG A 72 -7.59 -8.02 6.78
CA ARG A 72 -6.98 -8.71 7.94
C ARG A 72 -6.18 -9.96 7.54
N THR A 73 -6.25 -10.36 6.28
CA THR A 73 -5.62 -11.58 5.76
C THR A 73 -4.26 -11.31 5.13
N CYS A 74 -3.93 -10.05 4.89
CA CYS A 74 -2.62 -9.63 4.39
C CYS A 74 -1.54 -9.88 5.45
N SER A 75 -0.57 -10.75 5.13
CA SER A 75 0.56 -11.07 6.03
C SER A 75 1.77 -10.15 5.85
N ALA A 76 1.83 -9.40 4.75
CA ALA A 76 2.99 -8.57 4.40
C ALA A 76 2.85 -7.10 4.83
N GLY A 77 1.82 -6.76 5.58
CA GLY A 77 1.58 -5.40 6.06
C GLY A 77 0.11 -5.15 6.37
N ASN A 78 -0.21 -3.89 6.63
CA ASN A 78 -1.58 -3.49 6.97
C ASN A 78 -2.10 -2.49 5.94
N VAL A 79 -3.23 -2.82 5.31
CA VAL A 79 -4.00 -1.83 4.53
C VAL A 79 -5.05 -1.24 5.46
N ALA A 80 -5.01 0.09 5.61
CA ALA A 80 -5.97 0.80 6.45
C ALA A 80 -6.64 1.95 5.69
N MET A 81 -7.93 2.13 5.98
CA MET A 81 -8.67 3.33 5.67
C MET A 81 -8.41 4.35 6.78
N VAL A 82 -7.88 5.51 6.41
CA VAL A 82 -7.36 6.53 7.32
C VAL A 82 -8.18 7.82 7.20
N PHE A 83 -8.55 8.37 8.34
CA PHE A 83 -9.31 9.60 8.47
C PHE A 83 -8.41 10.73 8.96
N PHE A 84 -8.44 11.86 8.25
CA PHE A 84 -7.73 13.08 8.60
C PHE A 84 -8.74 14.16 9.05
N PRO A 85 -8.34 15.11 9.90
CA PRO A 85 -9.25 16.11 10.40
C PRO A 85 -9.66 17.14 9.34
N SER A 86 -8.78 17.52 8.40
CA SER A 86 -9.11 18.44 7.30
C SER A 86 -9.96 17.80 6.19
N ASN A 87 -9.96 16.47 6.07
CA ASN A 87 -10.55 15.77 4.95
C ASN A 87 -11.76 14.91 5.36
N PRO A 88 -12.97 15.22 4.88
CA PRO A 88 -14.16 14.41 5.17
C PRO A 88 -14.12 13.04 4.50
N GLU A 89 -13.36 12.87 3.42
CA GLU A 89 -13.24 11.61 2.70
C GLU A 89 -12.06 10.78 3.22
N PRO A 90 -12.30 9.51 3.61
CA PRO A 90 -11.22 8.67 4.10
C PRO A 90 -10.32 8.19 2.96
N GLN A 91 -9.02 8.28 3.21
CA GLN A 91 -7.98 7.85 2.29
C GLN A 91 -7.54 6.43 2.59
N VAL A 92 -6.89 5.76 1.64
CA VAL A 92 -6.35 4.41 1.84
C VAL A 92 -4.83 4.45 1.87
N TRP A 93 -4.28 3.90 2.93
CA TRP A 93 -2.86 3.85 3.22
C TRP A 93 -2.41 2.41 3.47
N PHE A 94 -1.16 2.14 3.13
CA PHE A 94 -0.52 0.85 3.37
C PHE A 94 0.67 1.03 4.33
N GLN A 95 0.71 0.22 5.36
CA GLN A 95 1.83 0.12 6.28
C GLN A 95 2.66 -1.11 5.94
N ASP A 96 3.94 -0.91 5.62
CA ASP A 96 4.89 -2.00 5.40
C ASP A 96 5.33 -2.67 6.72
N LEU A 97 6.07 -3.78 6.62
CA LEU A 97 6.64 -4.47 7.80
C LEU A 97 7.65 -3.61 8.59
N GLY A 98 8.18 -2.53 8.00
CA GLY A 98 9.05 -1.55 8.67
C GLY A 98 8.28 -0.39 9.30
N CYS A 99 6.94 -0.52 9.42
CA CYS A 99 6.03 0.46 9.99
C CYS A 99 5.98 1.80 9.25
N ARG A 100 6.40 1.85 7.99
CA ARG A 100 6.27 3.05 7.16
C ARG A 100 4.93 3.07 6.46
N TRP A 101 4.27 4.21 6.57
CA TRP A 101 3.02 4.47 5.90
C TRP A 101 3.27 5.02 4.50
N SER A 102 2.67 4.37 3.50
CA SER A 102 2.67 4.80 2.11
C SER A 102 1.24 5.08 1.68
N TYR A 103 1.04 6.22 1.03
CA TYR A 103 -0.24 6.57 0.42
C TYR A 103 -0.53 5.68 -0.80
N VAL A 104 -1.74 5.12 -0.87
CA VAL A 104 -2.14 4.21 -1.95
C VAL A 104 -3.22 4.83 -2.83
N ALA A 105 -4.29 5.32 -2.23
CA ALA A 105 -5.45 5.83 -2.96
C ALA A 105 -6.23 6.90 -2.18
N PRO A 106 -6.90 7.84 -2.87
CA PRO A 106 -7.64 8.92 -2.23
C PRO A 106 -8.97 8.44 -1.63
N THR A 107 -9.57 7.37 -2.17
CA THR A 107 -10.85 6.83 -1.70
C THR A 107 -10.85 5.30 -1.72
N PHE A 108 -11.76 4.69 -0.96
CA PHE A 108 -12.00 3.25 -1.01
C PHE A 108 -12.35 2.75 -2.40
N THR A 109 -13.14 3.50 -3.16
CA THR A 109 -13.55 3.10 -4.52
C THR A 109 -12.35 3.03 -5.45
N GLU A 110 -11.42 3.97 -5.37
CA GLU A 110 -10.18 3.93 -6.15
C GLU A 110 -9.27 2.79 -5.70
N TYR A 111 -9.17 2.56 -4.38
CA TYR A 111 -8.46 1.40 -3.85
C TYR A 111 -9.05 0.07 -4.36
N PHE A 112 -10.38 -0.06 -4.35
CA PHE A 112 -11.06 -1.27 -4.84
C PHE A 112 -10.82 -1.50 -6.34
N ARG A 113 -10.79 -0.43 -7.14
CA ARG A 113 -10.41 -0.50 -8.56
C ARG A 113 -8.96 -0.96 -8.73
N LEU A 114 -8.03 -0.45 -7.93
CA LEU A 114 -6.64 -0.92 -7.93
C LEU A 114 -6.56 -2.40 -7.56
N LEU A 115 -7.25 -2.81 -6.50
CA LEU A 115 -7.28 -4.20 -6.04
C LEU A 115 -7.82 -5.16 -7.13
N ALA A 116 -8.90 -4.77 -7.82
CA ALA A 116 -9.44 -5.52 -8.95
C ALA A 116 -8.48 -5.55 -10.15
N MET A 117 -7.76 -4.45 -10.39
CA MET A 117 -6.78 -4.32 -11.47
C MET A 117 -5.55 -5.21 -11.25
N TYR A 118 -5.00 -5.23 -10.04
CA TYR A 118 -3.93 -6.15 -9.64
C TYR A 118 -4.43 -7.58 -9.41
N ARG A 119 -5.74 -7.83 -9.52
CA ARG A 119 -6.40 -9.14 -9.35
C ARG A 119 -6.00 -9.87 -8.07
N GLY A 120 -5.65 -9.14 -7.01
CA GLY A 120 -5.21 -9.73 -5.74
C GLY A 120 -3.85 -10.44 -5.78
N VAL A 121 -2.94 -10.06 -6.71
CA VAL A 121 -1.54 -10.52 -6.67
C VAL A 121 -0.97 -10.28 -5.27
N PRO A 122 -0.32 -11.26 -4.63
CA PRO A 122 0.26 -11.08 -3.30
C PRO A 122 1.16 -9.84 -3.25
N ASN A 123 1.06 -9.06 -2.18
CA ASN A 123 1.94 -7.94 -1.88
C ASN A 123 1.94 -6.80 -2.92
N TRP A 124 0.95 -6.70 -3.81
CA TRP A 124 0.88 -5.66 -4.84
C TRP A 124 0.93 -4.22 -4.28
N GLN A 125 0.50 -4.03 -3.03
CA GLN A 125 0.53 -2.75 -2.31
C GLN A 125 1.96 -2.19 -2.16
N TYR A 126 2.97 -3.07 -2.19
CA TYR A 126 4.36 -2.66 -2.16
C TYR A 126 4.79 -1.83 -3.39
N ALA A 127 4.01 -1.84 -4.48
CA ALA A 127 4.21 -0.94 -5.62
C ALA A 127 4.19 0.56 -5.24
N PHE A 128 3.54 0.90 -4.12
CA PHE A 128 3.42 2.29 -3.64
C PHE A 128 4.51 2.66 -2.62
N THR A 129 5.23 1.66 -2.11
CA THR A 129 6.32 1.86 -1.14
C THR A 129 7.64 2.20 -1.84
N GLU A 130 8.64 2.64 -1.07
CA GLU A 130 10.01 2.83 -1.57
C GLU A 130 10.73 1.52 -1.91
N HIS A 131 10.29 0.40 -1.33
CA HIS A 131 10.94 -0.90 -1.49
C HIS A 131 10.56 -1.56 -2.82
N GLY A 132 9.40 -1.19 -3.37
CA GLY A 132 8.84 -1.83 -4.56
C GLY A 132 8.34 -3.25 -4.29
N MET A 133 7.69 -3.84 -5.29
CA MET A 133 7.18 -5.21 -5.23
C MET A 133 8.32 -6.22 -5.28
N ASP A 134 8.10 -7.42 -4.72
CA ASP A 134 9.03 -8.53 -4.91
C ASP A 134 9.03 -8.97 -6.40
N PRO A 135 10.14 -9.55 -6.90
CA PRO A 135 10.26 -9.89 -8.33
C PRO A 135 9.18 -10.85 -8.85
N VAL A 136 8.67 -11.74 -8.00
CA VAL A 136 7.64 -12.71 -8.39
C VAL A 136 6.29 -12.02 -8.49
N ALA A 137 5.91 -11.20 -7.52
CA ALA A 137 4.72 -10.36 -7.58
C ALA A 137 4.79 -9.38 -8.77
N GLU A 138 5.95 -8.80 -9.05
CA GLU A 138 6.14 -7.93 -10.21
C GLU A 138 5.92 -8.70 -11.51
N GLN A 139 6.48 -9.90 -11.66
CA GLN A 139 6.27 -10.75 -12.83
C GLN A 139 4.79 -11.07 -13.05
N TRP A 140 4.06 -11.40 -11.98
CA TRP A 140 2.62 -11.66 -12.07
C TRP A 140 1.82 -10.39 -12.39
N ALA A 141 2.21 -9.25 -11.81
CA ALA A 141 1.61 -7.97 -12.15
C ALA A 141 1.87 -7.58 -13.61
N TRP A 142 3.04 -7.89 -14.17
CA TRP A 142 3.35 -7.71 -15.60
C TRP A 142 2.44 -8.54 -16.49
N PHE A 143 2.21 -9.79 -16.10
CA PHE A 143 1.33 -10.70 -16.84
C PHE A 143 -0.14 -10.28 -16.78
N LEU A 144 -0.62 -9.86 -15.60
CA LEU A 144 -2.04 -9.56 -15.37
C LEU A 144 -2.42 -8.11 -15.69
N CYS A 145 -1.46 -7.18 -15.61
CA CYS A 145 -1.69 -5.74 -15.74
C CYS A 145 -0.48 -5.00 -16.38
N PRO A 146 -0.15 -5.29 -17.65
CA PRO A 146 1.05 -4.74 -18.31
C PRO A 146 1.06 -3.21 -18.47
N ASP A 147 -0.11 -2.57 -18.49
CA ASP A 147 -0.21 -1.13 -18.80
C ASP A 147 0.16 -0.20 -17.63
N ARG A 148 0.10 -0.65 -16.37
CA ARG A 148 0.40 0.22 -15.21
C ARG A 148 1.81 0.11 -14.63
N LEU A 149 2.54 -0.97 -14.87
CA LEU A 149 3.94 -1.06 -14.46
C LEU A 149 4.83 -0.06 -15.21
N LYS A 150 4.43 0.33 -16.42
CA LYS A 150 5.08 1.41 -17.19
C LYS A 150 4.95 2.78 -16.52
N ILE A 151 3.96 3.00 -15.67
CA ILE A 151 3.68 4.27 -14.97
C ILE A 151 4.43 4.37 -13.64
N GLY A 152 4.66 3.24 -12.95
CA GLY A 152 5.37 3.20 -11.66
C GLY A 152 6.89 3.45 -11.74
N ARG A 153 7.49 3.32 -12.93
CA ARG A 153 8.93 3.52 -13.16
C ARG A 153 9.29 4.90 -13.73
N ALA A 154 8.31 5.76 -13.99
CA ALA A 154 8.62 7.16 -14.22
C ALA A 154 9.21 7.74 -12.92
N PRO A 155 10.37 8.44 -12.96
CA PRO A 155 10.89 9.10 -11.76
C PRO A 155 9.78 10.02 -11.24
N ARG A 156 9.32 9.76 -10.01
CA ARG A 156 8.31 10.60 -9.35
C ARG A 156 8.90 12.00 -9.33
N ARG A 157 8.34 12.90 -10.16
CA ARG A 157 8.80 14.29 -10.31
C ARG A 157 8.87 14.91 -8.92
N GLY A 158 10.09 15.09 -8.43
CA GLY A 158 10.38 16.13 -7.47
C GLY A 158 10.09 17.45 -8.17
N THR A 159 9.10 18.16 -7.65
CA THR A 159 8.88 19.57 -7.97
C THR A 159 10.13 20.35 -7.56
N ILE A 160 10.83 20.94 -8.53
CA ILE A 160 11.10 22.39 -8.61
C ILE A 160 11.62 22.73 -10.01
N ASP A 161 10.83 23.48 -10.77
CA ASP A 161 11.26 24.17 -11.99
C ASP A 161 12.29 25.26 -11.64
N ALA A 162 13.39 25.36 -12.39
CA ALA A 162 13.99 26.63 -12.82
C ALA A 162 15.29 26.42 -13.62
N LYS A 163 15.18 26.23 -14.94
CA LYS A 163 15.83 27.10 -15.94
C LYS A 163 15.46 26.61 -17.34
N GLY A 164 14.63 27.38 -18.04
CA GLY A 164 14.45 27.20 -19.47
C GLY A 164 15.77 27.43 -20.23
N PRO A 165 15.97 26.80 -21.40
CA PRO A 165 17.08 27.15 -22.25
C PRO A 165 16.83 28.53 -22.85
N VAL A 166 17.66 29.51 -22.46
CA VAL A 166 17.83 30.75 -23.23
C VAL A 166 18.57 30.35 -24.50
N GLY A 167 17.98 30.69 -25.65
CA GLY A 167 18.45 30.26 -26.96
C GLY A 167 19.72 30.94 -27.48
N SER A 168 20.14 30.40 -28.63
CA SER A 168 20.85 31.03 -29.75
C SER A 168 22.20 31.71 -29.47
N LEU A 169 23.29 31.05 -29.87
CA LEU A 169 24.06 31.29 -31.10
C LEU A 169 25.20 30.27 -31.22
#